data_AF-A0A1I0LG59-F1
#
_entry.id   AF-A0A1I0LG59-F1
#
_cell.length_a   1.000
_cell.length_b   1.000
_cell.length_c   1.000
_cell.angle_alpha   90.00
_cell.angle_beta   90.00
_cell.angle_gamma   90.00
#
_symmetry.space_group_name_H-M   'P 1'
#
loop_
_entity.id
_entity.type
_entity.pdbx_description
1 polymer ?
#
loop_
_entity_poly.entity_id
_entity_poly.type
_entity_poly.pdbx_seq_one_letter_code
_entity_poly.pdbx_strand_id
1 'polypeptide(L)'
;MFEQLGDKVRQQLKGWTEQMAGPERKERLQALARTENEYGVDPFGFNLDFSLAAVAPLVWLYRHYHRVETFGIENVPAGRVLLVSNHSGQLPMDGAMIGVALMMEASPPRAIRSMVEKWVPTLPYVSAFFARVGQIVGTPENCRRLLNAGEAILVFPEGMRGISKLWPQRYQLQDFGLGFMRLALETDTPIVPVAVIGAEEQAPALMDLKPLAKLLGFPAFPITPTGLPIPLPTKYRLYFGEPLHFTGRADDEDSELDKKVRTVRAAIQTMIHQGLKERRSIFW
;
A
#
# COMPACT_ATOMS: atom_id res chain seq x y z
N MET A 1 -25.49 -2.36 -24.02
CA MET A 1 -26.20 -2.89 -22.83
C MET A 1 -25.23 -3.23 -21.70
N PHE A 2 -24.15 -4.00 -21.94
CA PHE A 2 -23.16 -4.34 -20.90
C PHE A 2 -22.31 -3.13 -20.43
N GLU A 3 -21.91 -2.22 -21.31
CA GLU A 3 -21.18 -0.99 -20.92
C GLU A 3 -22.03 -0.06 -20.04
N GLN A 4 -23.29 0.19 -20.44
CA GLN A 4 -24.23 1.00 -19.66
C GLN A 4 -24.56 0.39 -18.28
N LEU A 5 -24.53 -0.95 -18.16
CA LEU A 5 -24.71 -1.63 -16.88
C LEU A 5 -23.46 -1.45 -15.99
N GLY A 6 -22.26 -1.54 -16.58
CA GLY A 6 -21.00 -1.28 -15.88
C GLY A 6 -20.88 0.15 -15.38
N ASP A 7 -21.31 1.14 -16.18
CA ASP A 7 -21.27 2.55 -15.79
C ASP A 7 -22.24 2.86 -14.65
N LYS A 8 -23.46 2.28 -14.68
CA LYS A 8 -24.41 2.41 -13.57
C LYS A 8 -23.88 1.82 -12.27
N VAL A 9 -23.28 0.63 -12.32
CA VAL A 9 -22.68 -0.01 -11.15
C VAL A 9 -21.52 0.83 -10.61
N ARG A 10 -20.66 1.37 -11.48
CA ARG A 10 -19.55 2.25 -11.07
C ARG A 10 -20.05 3.52 -10.41
N GLN A 11 -21.09 4.17 -10.96
CA GLN A 11 -21.71 5.35 -10.37
C GLN A 11 -22.33 5.06 -9.01
N GLN A 12 -23.00 3.91 -8.85
CA GLN A 12 -23.56 3.48 -7.57
C GLN A 12 -22.46 3.23 -6.53
N LEU A 13 -21.39 2.52 -6.88
CA LEU A 13 -20.26 2.27 -5.97
C LEU A 13 -19.55 3.57 -5.59
N LYS A 14 -19.31 4.47 -6.54
CA LYS A 14 -18.76 5.81 -6.25
C LYS A 14 -19.67 6.57 -5.28
N GLY A 15 -20.98 6.60 -5.55
CA GLY A 15 -21.96 7.21 -4.66
C GLY A 15 -21.95 6.59 -3.27
N TRP A 16 -21.76 5.27 -3.16
CA TRP A 16 -21.63 4.59 -1.88
C TRP A 16 -20.34 4.98 -1.14
N THR A 17 -19.19 5.04 -1.82
CA THR A 17 -17.94 5.57 -1.23
C THR A 17 -18.12 7.00 -0.73
N GLU A 18 -18.72 7.87 -1.55
CA GLU A 18 -18.99 9.27 -1.18
C GLU A 18 -19.95 9.39 0.00
N GLN A 19 -20.98 8.52 0.09
CA GLN A 19 -21.89 8.48 1.23
C GLN A 19 -21.20 7.97 2.50
N MET A 20 -20.36 6.94 2.39
CA MET A 20 -19.54 6.46 3.50
C MET A 20 -18.53 7.52 3.96
N ALA A 21 -18.02 8.34 3.04
CA ALA A 21 -17.23 9.51 3.35
C ALA A 21 -18.08 10.61 4.03
N GLY A 22 -19.33 10.83 3.59
CA GLY A 22 -20.15 11.95 4.05
C GLY A 22 -19.86 13.25 3.27
N PRO A 23 -20.76 14.23 3.30
CA PRO A 23 -20.75 15.39 2.39
C PRO A 23 -19.47 16.23 2.48
N GLU A 24 -18.98 16.51 3.69
CA GLU A 24 -17.72 17.26 3.92
C GLU A 24 -16.49 16.52 3.36
N ARG A 25 -16.53 15.19 3.28
CA ARG A 25 -15.43 14.39 2.72
C ARG A 25 -15.53 14.22 1.20
N LYS A 26 -16.68 14.46 0.56
CA LYS A 26 -16.79 14.42 -0.91
C LYS A 26 -15.96 15.51 -1.57
N GLU A 27 -16.04 16.74 -1.08
CA GLU A 27 -15.21 17.86 -1.56
C GLU A 27 -13.72 17.59 -1.29
N ARG A 28 -13.39 16.98 -0.14
CA ARG A 28 -12.03 16.55 0.17
C ARG A 28 -11.49 15.53 -0.85
N LEU A 29 -12.29 14.58 -1.30
CA LEU A 29 -11.86 13.59 -2.30
C LEU A 29 -11.64 14.22 -3.69
N GLN A 30 -12.30 15.33 -4.02
CA GLN A 30 -12.00 16.09 -5.24
C GLN A 30 -10.61 16.73 -5.21
N ALA A 31 -10.03 16.97 -4.04
CA ALA A 31 -8.65 17.42 -3.92
C ALA A 31 -7.62 16.38 -4.40
N LEU A 32 -8.05 15.13 -4.65
CA LEU A 32 -7.22 14.08 -5.27
C LEU A 32 -7.21 14.13 -6.79
N ALA A 33 -7.98 15.04 -7.40
CA ALA A 33 -8.01 15.22 -8.84
C ALA A 33 -6.62 15.63 -9.35
N ARG A 34 -6.30 15.16 -10.56
CA ARG A 34 -5.00 15.34 -11.19
C ARG A 34 -5.18 15.86 -12.59
N THR A 35 -4.07 16.28 -13.20
CA THR A 35 -4.04 16.53 -14.64
C THR A 35 -4.26 15.21 -15.36
N GLU A 36 -5.38 15.12 -16.07
CA GLU A 36 -5.79 13.96 -16.85
C GLU A 36 -5.70 14.25 -18.35
N ASN A 37 -5.51 13.22 -19.15
CA ASN A 37 -5.63 13.28 -20.60
C ASN A 37 -7.11 13.20 -21.04
N GLU A 38 -7.36 13.17 -22.36
CA GLU A 38 -8.71 13.07 -22.94
C GLU A 38 -9.51 11.83 -22.52
N TYR A 39 -8.84 10.81 -21.98
CA TYR A 39 -9.44 9.57 -21.47
C TYR A 39 -9.67 9.59 -19.95
N GLY A 40 -9.48 10.73 -19.29
CA GLY A 40 -9.64 10.90 -17.85
C GLY A 40 -8.59 10.14 -17.05
N VAL A 41 -7.41 9.88 -17.61
CA VAL A 41 -6.31 9.23 -16.87
C VAL A 41 -5.08 10.11 -16.81
N ASP A 42 -4.32 9.97 -15.74
CA ASP A 42 -3.01 10.58 -15.65
C ASP A 42 -1.96 9.82 -16.53
N PRO A 43 -0.72 10.32 -16.64
CA PRO A 43 0.33 9.66 -17.44
C PRO A 43 0.70 8.24 -17.00
N PHE A 44 0.26 7.81 -15.82
CA PHE A 44 0.50 6.47 -15.26
C PHE A 44 -0.75 5.58 -15.27
N GLY A 45 -1.87 6.08 -15.81
CA GLY A 45 -3.14 5.36 -15.94
C GLY A 45 -4.11 5.51 -14.76
N PHE A 46 -3.78 6.30 -13.74
CA PHE A 46 -4.68 6.55 -12.61
C PHE A 46 -5.91 7.33 -13.05
N ASN A 47 -7.07 6.95 -12.52
CA ASN A 47 -8.35 7.60 -12.75
C ASN A 47 -9.06 7.77 -11.42
N LEU A 48 -9.35 9.01 -11.02
CA LEU A 48 -9.94 9.28 -9.70
C LEU A 48 -11.31 8.61 -9.55
N ASP A 49 -12.19 8.77 -10.54
CA ASP A 49 -13.55 8.25 -10.50
C ASP A 49 -13.60 6.72 -10.39
N PHE A 50 -12.74 6.04 -11.13
CA PHE A 50 -12.55 4.60 -11.06
C PHE A 50 -11.98 4.20 -9.70
N SER A 51 -10.97 4.91 -9.20
CA SER A 51 -10.35 4.65 -7.90
C SER A 51 -11.37 4.76 -6.77
N LEU A 52 -12.19 5.81 -6.76
CA LEU A 52 -13.26 6.01 -5.77
C LEU A 52 -14.31 4.89 -5.83
N ALA A 53 -14.70 4.44 -7.02
CA ALA A 53 -15.62 3.33 -7.18
C ALA A 53 -15.01 1.98 -6.75
N ALA A 54 -13.73 1.76 -7.06
CA ALA A 54 -13.01 0.54 -6.70
C ALA A 54 -12.72 0.45 -5.20
N VAL A 55 -12.57 1.58 -4.51
CA VAL A 55 -12.31 1.67 -3.07
C VAL A 55 -13.55 1.38 -2.22
N ALA A 56 -14.78 1.54 -2.72
CA ALA A 56 -16.03 1.25 -1.99
C ALA A 56 -16.00 -0.04 -1.12
N PRO A 57 -15.78 -1.24 -1.69
CA PRO A 57 -15.71 -2.47 -0.91
C PRO A 57 -14.53 -2.48 0.07
N LEU A 58 -13.42 -1.82 -0.27
CA LEU A 58 -12.26 -1.69 0.61
C LEU A 58 -12.57 -0.78 1.81
N VAL A 59 -13.39 0.27 1.66
CA VAL A 59 -13.85 1.10 2.80
C VAL A 59 -14.70 0.26 3.75
N TRP A 60 -15.58 -0.60 3.23
CA TRP A 60 -16.36 -1.50 4.07
C TRP A 60 -15.47 -2.49 4.81
N LEU A 61 -14.53 -3.13 4.11
CA LEU A 61 -13.54 -4.01 4.74
C LEU A 61 -12.74 -3.27 5.80
N TYR A 62 -12.28 -2.06 5.50
CA TYR A 62 -11.50 -1.23 6.39
C TYR A 62 -12.27 -0.91 7.68
N ARG A 63 -13.52 -0.44 7.59
CA ARG A 63 -14.30 -0.01 8.76
C ARG A 63 -14.90 -1.15 9.56
N HIS A 64 -15.41 -2.17 8.89
CA HIS A 64 -16.28 -3.17 9.54
C HIS A 64 -15.61 -4.54 9.65
N TYR A 65 -14.84 -4.96 8.65
CA TYR A 65 -14.26 -6.30 8.62
C TYR A 65 -12.90 -6.38 9.32
N HIS A 66 -11.99 -5.48 8.99
CA HIS A 66 -10.67 -5.33 9.58
C HIS A 66 -10.59 -4.26 10.67
N ARG A 67 -11.63 -3.43 10.80
CA ARG A 67 -11.78 -2.45 11.90
C ARG A 67 -10.47 -1.68 12.13
N VAL A 68 -9.92 -1.13 11.05
CA VAL A 68 -8.59 -0.56 11.02
C VAL A 68 -8.52 0.65 11.96
N GLU A 69 -7.45 0.71 12.74
CA GLU A 69 -7.09 1.86 13.57
C GLU A 69 -5.81 2.49 13.03
N THR A 70 -5.81 3.82 12.92
CA THR A 70 -4.67 4.61 12.43
C THR A 70 -4.07 5.42 13.57
N PHE A 71 -2.75 5.56 13.56
CA PHE A 71 -1.99 6.33 14.54
C PHE A 71 -0.92 7.15 13.80
N GLY A 72 -0.83 8.45 14.09
CA GLY A 72 0.20 9.33 13.51
C GLY A 72 -0.02 9.69 12.04
N ILE A 73 -1.22 9.51 11.48
CA ILE A 73 -1.48 9.79 10.06
C ILE A 73 -1.25 11.26 9.69
N GLU A 74 -1.36 12.15 10.67
CA GLU A 74 -1.02 13.58 10.60
C GLU A 74 0.47 13.83 10.27
N ASN A 75 1.35 12.86 10.49
CA ASN A 75 2.77 12.95 10.17
C ASN A 75 3.03 12.91 8.65
N VAL A 76 2.05 12.50 7.84
CA VAL A 76 2.23 12.39 6.40
C VAL A 76 2.24 13.79 5.75
N PRO A 77 3.39 14.26 5.20
CA PRO A 77 3.49 15.61 4.65
C PRO A 77 2.60 15.78 3.42
N ALA A 78 1.99 16.95 3.20
CA ALA A 78 1.12 17.19 2.04
C ALA A 78 1.82 17.05 0.67
N GLY A 79 3.14 17.29 0.61
CA GLY A 79 3.96 17.18 -0.60
C GLY A 79 4.51 15.77 -0.87
N ARG A 80 5.62 15.71 -1.63
CA ARG A 80 6.31 14.44 -1.95
C ARG A 80 6.64 13.67 -0.67
N VAL A 81 6.41 12.36 -0.68
CA VAL A 81 6.73 11.50 0.47
C VAL A 81 6.93 10.06 0.01
N LEU A 82 7.93 9.39 0.59
CA LEU A 82 8.10 7.94 0.50
C LEU A 82 7.53 7.31 1.77
N LEU A 83 6.37 6.68 1.65
CA LEU A 83 5.79 5.81 2.67
C LEU A 83 6.49 4.46 2.58
N VAL A 84 7.27 4.10 3.61
CA VAL A 84 8.06 2.86 3.63
C VAL A 84 7.45 1.92 4.64
N SER A 85 6.87 0.81 4.18
CA SER A 85 6.09 -0.10 5.02
C SER A 85 6.67 -1.49 5.09
N ASN A 86 6.45 -2.20 6.21
CA ASN A 86 6.57 -3.66 6.20
C ASN A 86 5.52 -4.27 5.27
N HIS A 87 5.86 -5.39 4.63
CA HIS A 87 4.97 -6.13 3.73
C HIS A 87 4.45 -7.40 4.38
N SER A 88 3.25 -7.82 4.00
CA SER A 88 2.50 -8.83 4.76
C SER A 88 1.34 -9.45 3.99
N GLY A 89 0.93 -10.64 4.44
CA GLY A 89 -0.44 -11.13 4.24
C GLY A 89 -0.75 -11.84 2.93
N GLN A 90 0.25 -12.14 2.07
CA GLN A 90 0.16 -12.84 0.77
C GLN A 90 -0.71 -12.16 -0.31
N LEU A 91 -1.71 -11.40 0.12
CA LEU A 91 -2.54 -10.52 -0.66
C LEU A 91 -2.13 -9.07 -0.35
N PRO A 92 -2.17 -8.15 -1.33
CA PRO A 92 -1.77 -6.74 -1.15
C PRO A 92 -2.80 -5.92 -0.35
N MET A 93 -3.40 -6.52 0.68
CA MET A 93 -4.38 -5.87 1.56
C MET A 93 -3.73 -4.84 2.47
N ASP A 94 -2.46 -5.03 2.85
CA ASP A 94 -1.70 -4.04 3.59
C ASP A 94 -1.62 -2.71 2.85
N GLY A 95 -1.19 -2.72 1.58
CA GLY A 95 -1.16 -1.54 0.72
C GLY A 95 -2.55 -0.96 0.48
N ALA A 96 -3.57 -1.80 0.33
CA ALA A 96 -4.96 -1.36 0.19
C ALA A 96 -5.48 -0.63 1.44
N MET A 97 -5.22 -1.15 2.64
CA MET A 97 -5.66 -0.52 3.89
C MET A 97 -4.90 0.78 4.18
N ILE A 98 -3.60 0.86 3.85
CA ILE A 98 -2.84 2.13 3.89
C ILE A 98 -3.46 3.15 2.94
N GLY A 99 -3.77 2.73 1.70
CA GLY A 99 -4.39 3.61 0.70
C GLY A 99 -5.75 4.14 1.15
N VAL A 100 -6.60 3.28 1.73
CA VAL A 100 -7.91 3.70 2.27
C VAL A 100 -7.73 4.67 3.45
N ALA A 101 -6.82 4.41 4.39
CA ALA A 101 -6.53 5.31 5.50
C ALA A 101 -6.15 6.71 5.00
N LEU A 102 -5.23 6.78 4.05
CA LEU A 102 -4.74 8.03 3.48
C LEU A 102 -5.80 8.77 2.65
N MET A 103 -6.67 8.05 1.96
CA MET A 103 -7.77 8.65 1.20
C MET A 103 -8.88 9.18 2.11
N MET A 104 -9.18 8.50 3.22
CA MET A 104 -10.38 8.75 4.03
C MET A 104 -10.13 9.57 5.30
N GLU A 105 -8.91 9.54 5.83
CA GLU A 105 -8.57 10.10 7.15
C GLU A 105 -7.51 11.20 7.08
N ALA A 106 -6.51 11.08 6.19
CA ALA A 106 -5.47 12.11 6.07
C ALA A 106 -6.04 13.48 5.65
N SER A 107 -5.43 14.55 6.15
CA SER A 107 -5.82 15.93 5.86
C SER A 107 -4.61 16.73 5.37
N PRO A 108 -4.53 17.09 4.07
CA PRO A 108 -5.49 16.75 3.00
C PRO A 108 -5.48 15.25 2.64
N PRO A 109 -6.55 14.71 2.03
CA PRO A 109 -6.55 13.33 1.55
C PRO A 109 -5.40 13.05 0.59
N ARG A 110 -4.89 11.82 0.61
CA ARG A 110 -3.80 11.39 -0.28
C ARG A 110 -4.21 10.17 -1.08
N ALA A 111 -3.99 10.23 -2.38
CA ALA A 111 -4.04 9.07 -3.27
C ALA A 111 -2.61 8.60 -3.50
N ILE A 112 -2.26 7.45 -2.92
CA ILE A 112 -0.90 6.91 -3.00
C ILE A 112 -0.60 6.27 -4.35
N ARG A 113 0.68 6.26 -4.71
CA ARG A 113 1.27 5.50 -5.81
C ARG A 113 2.02 4.32 -5.24
N SER A 114 1.43 3.14 -5.31
CA SER A 114 2.08 1.94 -4.75
C SER A 114 2.87 1.21 -5.84
N MET A 115 4.08 0.81 -5.50
CA MET A 115 4.99 0.14 -6.42
C MET A 115 4.70 -1.36 -6.49
N VAL A 116 4.51 -1.88 -7.71
CA VAL A 116 4.28 -3.30 -7.98
C VAL A 116 5.42 -3.93 -8.77
N GLU A 117 5.53 -5.25 -8.64
CA GLU A 117 6.54 -6.06 -9.32
C GLU A 117 6.41 -6.01 -10.85
N LYS A 118 7.53 -6.18 -11.55
CA LYS A 118 7.62 -6.02 -13.02
C LYS A 118 6.78 -7.01 -13.83
N TRP A 119 6.35 -8.11 -13.22
CA TRP A 119 5.50 -9.12 -13.85
C TRP A 119 4.00 -8.80 -13.70
N VAL A 120 3.59 -7.94 -12.76
CA VAL A 120 2.17 -7.59 -12.55
C VAL A 120 1.51 -7.01 -13.82
N PRO A 121 2.18 -6.17 -14.64
CA PRO A 121 1.62 -5.69 -15.90
C PRO A 121 1.31 -6.79 -16.93
N THR A 122 1.87 -7.99 -16.80
CA THR A 122 1.61 -9.11 -17.71
C THR A 122 0.31 -9.84 -17.38
N LEU A 123 -0.32 -9.54 -16.24
CA LEU A 123 -1.59 -10.14 -15.84
C LEU A 123 -2.77 -9.42 -16.52
N PRO A 124 -3.59 -10.13 -17.32
CA PRO A 124 -4.77 -9.54 -17.95
C PRO A 124 -5.76 -9.05 -16.88
N TYR A 125 -6.43 -7.93 -17.14
CA TYR A 125 -7.36 -7.22 -16.25
C TYR A 125 -6.74 -6.64 -14.98
N VAL A 126 -5.88 -7.38 -14.28
CA VAL A 126 -5.16 -6.91 -13.08
C VAL A 126 -4.30 -5.71 -13.42
N SER A 127 -3.54 -5.76 -14.52
CA SER A 127 -2.71 -4.65 -14.99
C SER A 127 -3.53 -3.36 -15.18
N ALA A 128 -4.68 -3.46 -15.87
CA ALA A 128 -5.55 -2.32 -16.11
C ALA A 128 -6.19 -1.79 -14.80
N PHE A 129 -6.67 -2.70 -13.94
CA PHE A 129 -7.23 -2.34 -12.64
C PHE A 129 -6.21 -1.62 -11.75
N PHE A 130 -5.00 -2.16 -11.65
CA PHE A 130 -3.90 -1.63 -10.85
C PHE A 130 -3.47 -0.24 -11.31
N ALA A 131 -3.30 -0.04 -12.62
CA ALA A 131 -3.00 1.29 -13.17
C ALA A 131 -4.09 2.31 -12.79
N ARG A 132 -5.37 1.94 -12.94
CA ARG A 132 -6.51 2.83 -12.65
C ARG A 132 -6.62 3.23 -11.18
N VAL A 133 -6.20 2.37 -10.26
CA VAL A 133 -6.17 2.68 -8.82
C VAL A 133 -4.82 3.23 -8.34
N GLY A 134 -3.88 3.51 -9.25
CA GLY A 134 -2.64 4.24 -8.95
C GLY A 134 -1.42 3.36 -8.65
N GLN A 135 -1.51 2.05 -8.86
CA GLN A 135 -0.35 1.16 -8.79
C GLN A 135 0.54 1.36 -10.02
N ILE A 136 1.85 1.37 -9.83
CA ILE A 136 2.82 1.58 -10.90
C ILE A 136 3.96 0.58 -10.84
N VAL A 137 4.57 0.29 -11.98
CA VAL A 137 5.72 -0.60 -12.04
C VAL A 137 6.89 0.00 -11.27
N GLY A 138 7.45 -0.79 -10.34
CA GLY A 138 8.58 -0.46 -9.48
C GLY A 138 9.89 -0.26 -10.22
N THR A 139 10.00 0.82 -11.00
CA THR A 139 11.28 1.26 -11.60
C THR A 139 11.76 2.54 -10.91
N PRO A 140 13.10 2.73 -10.78
CA PRO A 140 13.65 3.98 -10.25
C PRO A 140 13.18 5.21 -11.02
N GLU A 141 13.06 5.10 -12.34
CA GLU A 141 12.61 6.19 -13.21
C GLU A 141 11.17 6.61 -12.93
N ASN A 142 10.23 5.65 -12.82
CA ASN A 142 8.85 5.97 -12.47
C ASN A 142 8.76 6.63 -11.09
N CYS A 143 9.53 6.11 -10.12
CA CYS A 143 9.58 6.66 -8.77
C CYS A 143 10.05 8.12 -8.81
N ARG A 144 11.20 8.37 -9.44
CA ARG A 144 11.79 9.70 -9.57
C ARG A 144 10.82 10.71 -10.20
N ARG A 145 10.16 10.32 -11.30
CA ARG A 145 9.17 11.17 -11.98
C ARG A 145 8.01 11.55 -11.06
N LEU A 146 7.47 10.60 -10.30
CA LEU A 146 6.37 10.85 -9.37
C LEU A 146 6.80 11.68 -8.15
N LEU A 147 7.97 11.40 -7.57
CA LEU A 147 8.51 12.19 -6.45
C LEU A 147 8.76 13.64 -6.86
N ASN A 148 9.30 13.86 -8.06
CA ASN A 148 9.46 15.21 -8.63
C ASN A 148 8.13 15.89 -8.94
N ALA A 149 7.06 15.13 -9.17
CA ALA A 149 5.70 15.65 -9.32
C ALA A 149 4.98 15.89 -7.97
N GLY A 150 5.64 15.68 -6.83
CA GLY A 150 5.05 15.93 -5.51
C GLY A 150 4.17 14.79 -4.96
N GLU A 151 4.21 13.60 -5.57
CA GLU A 151 3.30 12.50 -5.23
C GLU A 151 3.72 11.74 -3.96
N ALA A 152 2.74 11.09 -3.30
CA ALA A 152 2.99 10.14 -2.22
C ALA A 152 3.19 8.74 -2.80
N ILE A 153 4.34 8.12 -2.53
CA ILE A 153 4.66 6.79 -3.04
C ILE A 153 4.73 5.80 -1.88
N LEU A 154 4.03 4.68 -2.00
CA LEU A 154 4.12 3.56 -1.08
C LEU A 154 5.09 2.51 -1.62
N VAL A 155 6.09 2.16 -0.81
CA VAL A 155 7.07 1.12 -1.12
C VAL A 155 7.18 0.11 0.01
N PHE A 156 7.36 -1.15 -0.39
CA PHE A 156 7.61 -2.29 0.48
C PHE A 156 9.05 -2.77 0.23
N PRO A 157 10.05 -2.29 0.98
CA PRO A 157 11.47 -2.57 0.70
C PRO A 157 11.86 -4.03 0.91
N GLU A 158 11.02 -4.83 1.59
CA GLU A 158 11.15 -6.29 1.70
C GLU A 158 10.86 -7.03 0.38
N GLY A 159 10.11 -6.38 -0.54
CA GLY A 159 9.66 -6.96 -1.81
C GLY A 159 8.93 -8.29 -1.64
N MET A 160 9.15 -9.21 -2.59
CA MET A 160 8.56 -10.56 -2.56
C MET A 160 8.89 -11.36 -1.28
N ARG A 161 10.00 -11.08 -0.60
CA ARG A 161 10.34 -11.79 0.65
C ARG A 161 9.37 -11.44 1.77
N GLY A 162 8.92 -10.19 1.82
CA GLY A 162 7.98 -9.72 2.83
C GLY A 162 6.56 -10.24 2.60
N ILE A 163 6.06 -10.19 1.35
CA ILE A 163 4.68 -10.64 1.06
C ILE A 163 4.52 -12.15 1.27
N SER A 164 5.59 -12.91 0.98
CA SER A 164 5.58 -14.37 1.01
C SER A 164 5.96 -14.97 2.37
N LYS A 165 5.96 -14.17 3.45
CA LYS A 165 6.23 -14.66 4.80
C LYS A 165 5.25 -15.78 5.20
N LEU A 166 5.82 -16.83 5.79
CA LEU A 166 5.04 -17.85 6.48
C LEU A 166 4.65 -17.36 7.87
N TRP A 167 3.58 -17.92 8.42
CA TRP A 167 3.08 -17.56 9.75
C TRP A 167 4.16 -17.50 10.87
N PRO A 168 5.13 -18.43 10.95
CA PRO A 168 6.19 -18.34 11.97
C PRO A 168 7.08 -17.09 11.84
N GLN A 169 7.16 -16.51 10.63
CA GLN A 169 7.96 -15.33 10.31
C GLN A 169 7.17 -14.03 10.48
N ARG A 170 5.90 -14.08 10.90
CA ARG A 170 5.09 -12.88 11.05
C ARG A 170 5.73 -11.86 11.96
N TYR A 171 5.63 -10.58 11.58
CA TYR A 171 6.22 -9.44 12.28
C TYR A 171 7.75 -9.43 12.36
N GLN A 172 8.41 -10.32 11.62
CA GLN A 172 9.85 -10.30 11.42
C GLN A 172 10.13 -9.62 10.09
N LEU A 173 10.64 -8.39 10.15
CA LEU A 173 11.06 -7.66 8.96
C LEU A 173 12.13 -8.44 8.22
N GLN A 174 11.96 -8.62 6.92
CA GLN A 174 12.99 -9.10 6.01
C GLN A 174 13.99 -7.98 5.69
N ASP A 175 15.04 -8.33 4.95
CA ASP A 175 16.02 -7.34 4.52
C ASP A 175 15.43 -6.34 3.53
N PHE A 176 15.80 -5.08 3.73
CA PHE A 176 15.34 -3.96 2.93
C PHE A 176 16.32 -3.71 1.79
N GLY A 177 15.81 -3.56 0.57
CA GLY A 177 16.62 -3.07 -0.55
C GLY A 177 17.05 -1.60 -0.36
N LEU A 178 18.19 -1.21 -0.91
CA LEU A 178 18.72 0.16 -0.81
C LEU A 178 18.02 1.17 -1.74
N GLY A 179 17.24 0.69 -2.72
CA GLY A 179 16.70 1.52 -3.80
C GLY A 179 15.83 2.69 -3.33
N PHE A 180 15.00 2.49 -2.30
CA PHE A 180 14.16 3.56 -1.77
C PHE A 180 14.98 4.67 -1.11
N MET A 181 16.09 4.33 -0.44
CA MET A 181 16.99 5.29 0.18
C MET A 181 17.75 6.11 -0.87
N ARG A 182 18.22 5.45 -1.94
CA ARG A 182 18.84 6.16 -3.08
C ARG A 182 17.88 7.18 -3.68
N LEU A 183 16.61 6.80 -3.89
CA LEU A 183 15.57 7.69 -4.42
C LEU A 183 15.23 8.83 -3.46
N ALA A 184 15.16 8.56 -2.15
CA ALA A 184 14.94 9.58 -1.14
C ALA A 184 16.05 10.65 -1.15
N LEU A 185 17.31 10.22 -1.20
CA LEU A 185 18.48 11.11 -1.29
C LEU A 185 18.52 11.88 -2.61
N GLU A 186 18.26 11.20 -3.73
CA GLU A 186 18.30 11.81 -5.07
C GLU A 186 17.26 12.93 -5.24
N THR A 187 16.09 12.76 -4.63
CA THR A 187 14.94 13.66 -4.82
C THR A 187 14.64 14.56 -3.64
N ASP A 188 15.50 14.52 -2.60
CA ASP A 188 15.30 15.19 -1.31
C ASP A 188 13.89 14.93 -0.75
N THR A 189 13.48 13.66 -0.78
CA THR A 189 12.14 13.24 -0.35
C THR A 189 12.18 12.72 1.09
N PRO A 190 11.33 13.23 2.01
CA PRO A 190 11.18 12.62 3.33
C PRO A 190 10.65 11.19 3.24
N ILE A 191 11.11 10.35 4.16
CA ILE A 191 10.62 8.99 4.37
C ILE A 191 9.72 8.97 5.59
N VAL A 192 8.46 8.55 5.42
CA VAL A 192 7.57 8.23 6.54
C VAL A 192 7.56 6.71 6.73
N PRO A 193 8.13 6.18 7.83
CA PRO A 193 8.00 4.76 8.14
C PRO A 193 6.55 4.44 8.48
N VAL A 194 6.04 3.33 7.97
CA VAL A 194 4.69 2.83 8.22
C VAL A 194 4.78 1.42 8.77
N ALA A 195 4.10 1.15 9.89
CA ALA A 195 3.97 -0.21 10.42
C ALA A 195 2.53 -0.71 10.28
N VAL A 196 2.40 -1.89 9.70
CA VAL A 196 1.14 -2.62 9.50
C VAL A 196 1.11 -3.83 10.43
N ILE A 197 0.16 -3.83 11.35
CA ILE A 197 -0.11 -4.93 12.28
C ILE A 197 -1.48 -5.53 11.96
N GLY A 198 -1.61 -6.86 11.96
CA GLY A 198 -2.87 -7.60 11.71
C GLY A 198 -2.98 -8.23 10.32
N ALA A 199 -2.21 -7.73 9.35
CA ALA A 199 -2.28 -8.19 7.96
C ALA A 199 -1.71 -9.59 7.74
N GLU A 200 -0.63 -9.94 8.43
CA GLU A 200 -0.05 -11.29 8.33
C GLU A 200 -0.96 -12.37 8.90
N GLU A 201 -1.89 -12.00 9.79
CA GLU A 201 -2.84 -12.95 10.35
C GLU A 201 -4.11 -13.16 9.56
N GLN A 202 -4.41 -12.29 8.58
CA GLN A 202 -5.64 -12.45 7.80
C GLN A 202 -5.61 -13.75 6.98
N ALA A 203 -4.44 -14.14 6.48
CA ALA A 203 -4.27 -15.32 5.65
C ALA A 203 -2.98 -16.03 6.09
N PRO A 204 -3.03 -16.79 7.21
CA PRO A 204 -1.86 -17.46 7.77
C PRO A 204 -1.28 -18.45 6.75
N ALA A 205 -0.20 -18.07 6.07
CA ALA A 205 0.47 -19.00 5.17
C ALA A 205 1.24 -20.03 6.01
N LEU A 206 0.76 -21.26 6.04
CA LEU A 206 1.43 -22.37 6.74
C LEU A 206 2.54 -22.97 5.88
N MET A 207 2.28 -23.10 4.58
CA MET A 207 3.24 -23.55 3.58
C MET A 207 2.94 -22.92 2.22
N ASP A 208 3.96 -22.83 1.37
CA ASP A 208 3.83 -22.40 -0.01
C ASP A 208 4.09 -23.59 -0.95
N LEU A 209 3.05 -24.02 -1.69
CA LEU A 209 3.14 -25.14 -2.64
C LEU A 209 3.67 -24.67 -4.00
N LYS A 210 4.97 -24.37 -4.06
CA LYS A 210 5.65 -23.92 -5.29
C LYS A 210 5.42 -24.80 -6.54
N PRO A 211 5.42 -26.15 -6.45
CA PRO A 211 5.14 -26.99 -7.62
C PRO A 211 3.73 -26.80 -8.18
N LEU A 212 2.74 -26.64 -7.30
CA LEU A 212 1.34 -26.40 -7.67
C LEU A 212 1.16 -24.98 -8.21
N ALA A 213 1.81 -23.99 -7.61
CA ALA A 213 1.84 -22.62 -8.10
C ALA A 213 2.37 -22.58 -9.55
N LYS A 214 3.49 -23.25 -9.82
CA LYS A 214 4.08 -23.35 -11.16
C LYS A 214 3.17 -24.06 -12.17
N LEU A 215 2.49 -25.13 -11.76
CA LEU A 215 1.53 -25.85 -12.60
C LEU A 215 0.33 -24.97 -13.01
N LEU A 216 -0.13 -24.12 -12.08
CA LEU A 216 -1.27 -23.23 -12.28
C LEU A 216 -0.90 -21.83 -12.81
N GLY A 217 0.38 -21.55 -13.02
CA GLY A 217 0.87 -20.26 -13.52
C GLY A 217 0.84 -19.12 -12.47
N PHE A 218 0.77 -19.44 -11.18
CA PHE A 218 0.82 -18.47 -10.09
C PHE A 218 2.23 -18.36 -9.48
N PRO A 219 2.60 -17.17 -8.95
CA PRO A 219 3.91 -16.96 -8.32
C PRO A 219 4.05 -17.65 -6.94
N ALA A 220 2.93 -17.89 -6.25
CA ALA A 220 2.87 -18.57 -4.96
C ALA A 220 1.51 -19.28 -4.81
N PHE A 221 1.45 -20.32 -3.99
CA PHE A 221 0.20 -21.00 -3.63
C PHE A 221 0.20 -21.28 -2.12
N PRO A 222 -0.16 -20.28 -1.29
CA PRO A 222 -0.13 -20.43 0.15
C PRO A 222 -1.29 -21.32 0.63
N ILE A 223 -0.98 -22.36 1.39
CA ILE A 223 -1.99 -23.10 2.14
C ILE A 223 -2.25 -22.36 3.45
N THR A 224 -3.51 -22.00 3.66
CA THR A 224 -4.02 -21.41 4.88
C THR A 224 -4.81 -22.45 5.69
N PRO A 225 -5.06 -22.23 7.00
CA PRO A 225 -5.89 -23.13 7.81
C PRO A 225 -7.29 -23.40 7.22
N THR A 226 -7.81 -22.47 6.43
CA THR A 226 -9.11 -22.56 5.76
C THR A 226 -9.07 -23.29 4.41
N GLY A 227 -7.90 -23.76 3.95
CA GLY A 227 -7.70 -24.41 2.65
C GLY A 227 -7.75 -23.47 1.44
N LEU A 228 -8.39 -22.31 1.59
CA LEU A 228 -8.40 -21.20 0.63
C LEU A 228 -7.89 -19.92 1.30
N PRO A 229 -7.21 -19.01 0.57
CA PRO A 229 -6.70 -17.75 1.10
C PRO A 229 -7.81 -16.70 1.31
N ILE A 230 -8.88 -17.08 2.01
CA ILE A 230 -9.95 -16.17 2.42
C ILE A 230 -9.46 -15.39 3.64
N PRO A 231 -9.38 -14.05 3.57
CA PRO A 231 -8.91 -13.24 4.68
C PRO A 231 -9.82 -13.38 5.90
N LEU A 232 -9.26 -13.77 7.04
CA LEU A 232 -9.90 -13.70 8.35
C LEU A 232 -10.15 -12.23 8.74
N PRO A 233 -11.16 -11.94 9.58
CA PRO A 233 -11.50 -10.58 10.00
C PRO A 233 -10.54 -10.07 11.08
N THR A 234 -9.23 -10.10 10.82
CA THR A 234 -8.21 -9.65 11.76
C THR A 234 -8.26 -8.14 11.89
N LYS A 235 -8.03 -7.64 13.10
CA LYS A 235 -8.00 -6.21 13.36
C LYS A 235 -6.67 -5.61 12.93
N TYR A 236 -6.73 -4.56 12.12
CA TYR A 236 -5.52 -3.89 11.63
C TYR A 236 -5.19 -2.66 12.48
N ARG A 237 -3.90 -2.45 12.72
CA ARG A 237 -3.38 -1.20 13.28
C ARG A 237 -2.29 -0.67 12.35
N LEU A 238 -2.46 0.56 11.90
CA LEU A 238 -1.53 1.27 11.03
C LEU A 238 -0.87 2.39 11.84
N TYR A 239 0.45 2.35 11.95
CA TYR A 239 1.22 3.41 12.58
C TYR A 239 2.02 4.14 11.51
N PHE A 240 1.84 5.45 11.43
CA PHE A 240 2.61 6.35 10.58
C PHE A 240 3.58 7.10 11.49
N GLY A 241 4.89 6.84 11.32
CA GLY A 241 5.92 7.46 12.15
C GLY A 241 6.27 8.87 11.71
N GLU A 242 7.14 9.53 12.47
CA GLU A 242 7.66 10.85 12.13
C GLU A 242 8.44 10.85 10.80
N PRO A 243 8.35 11.92 9.98
CA PRO A 243 9.12 12.03 8.75
C PRO A 243 10.63 12.05 9.00
N LEU A 244 11.33 11.09 8.43
CA LEU A 244 12.77 10.98 8.47
C LEU A 244 13.38 11.69 7.25
N HIS A 245 14.34 12.57 7.53
CA HIS A 245 15.13 13.26 6.50
C HIS A 245 16.56 12.75 6.54
N PHE A 246 17.15 12.56 5.36
CA PHE A 246 18.49 12.02 5.22
C PHE A 246 19.31 12.92 4.30
N THR A 247 20.57 13.12 4.65
CA THR A 247 21.56 13.79 3.80
C THR A 247 22.57 12.77 3.27
N GLY A 248 23.26 13.11 2.20
CA GLY A 248 24.23 12.26 1.51
C GLY A 248 23.99 12.25 0.00
N ARG A 249 24.73 11.42 -0.73
CA ARG A 249 24.54 11.27 -2.17
C ARG A 249 23.86 9.95 -2.47
N ALA A 250 23.03 9.95 -3.51
CA ALA A 250 22.35 8.73 -3.96
C ALA A 250 23.31 7.66 -4.50
N ASP A 251 24.54 8.02 -4.84
CA ASP A 251 25.63 7.15 -5.31
C ASP A 251 26.68 6.84 -4.21
N ASP A 252 26.41 7.19 -2.95
CA ASP A 252 27.24 6.78 -1.81
C ASP A 252 27.38 5.24 -1.74
N GLU A 253 28.44 4.78 -1.07
CA GLU A 253 28.71 3.36 -0.86
C GLU A 253 27.53 2.66 -0.17
N ASP A 254 27.27 1.40 -0.56
CA ASP A 254 26.18 0.60 -0.01
C ASP A 254 26.23 0.50 1.53
N SER A 255 27.43 0.51 2.11
CA SER A 255 27.67 0.49 3.56
C SER A 255 27.10 1.72 4.27
N GLU A 256 27.21 2.90 3.67
CA GLU A 256 26.67 4.15 4.22
C GLU A 256 25.16 4.22 4.04
N LEU A 257 24.65 3.75 2.90
CA LEU A 257 23.21 3.66 2.66
C LEU A 257 22.54 2.66 3.60
N ASP A 258 23.20 1.52 3.88
CA ASP A 258 22.69 0.49 4.80
C ASP A 258 22.47 1.04 6.20
N LYS A 259 23.36 1.92 6.70
CA LYS A 259 23.15 2.59 8.00
C LYS A 259 21.84 3.38 8.04
N LYS A 260 21.53 4.13 6.98
CA LYS A 260 20.28 4.91 6.87
C LYS A 260 19.06 4.00 6.74
N VAL A 261 19.17 2.93 5.95
CA VAL A 261 18.12 1.92 5.79
C VAL A 261 17.82 1.22 7.13
N ARG A 262 18.84 0.90 7.93
CA ARG A 262 18.67 0.36 9.29
C ARG A 262 17.92 1.31 10.20
N THR A 263 18.11 2.62 10.10
CA THR A 263 17.32 3.62 10.84
C THR A 263 15.83 3.49 10.51
N VAL A 264 15.48 3.42 9.23
CA VAL A 264 14.09 3.27 8.78
C VAL A 264 13.51 1.93 9.25
N ARG A 265 14.26 0.83 9.08
CA ARG A 265 13.86 -0.51 9.54
C ARG A 265 13.64 -0.54 11.06
N ALA A 266 14.51 0.09 11.83
CA ALA A 266 14.38 0.16 13.29
C ALA A 266 13.15 0.97 13.74
N ALA A 267 12.83 2.06 13.04
CA ALA A 267 11.61 2.84 13.29
C ALA A 267 10.36 1.98 13.07
N ILE A 268 10.28 1.26 11.94
CA ILE A 268 9.16 0.34 11.64
C ILE A 268 9.09 -0.78 12.69
N GLN A 269 10.22 -1.40 13.03
CA GLN A 269 10.25 -2.49 14.03
C GLN A 269 9.77 -2.01 15.41
N THR A 270 10.15 -0.79 15.81
CA THR A 270 9.70 -0.18 17.07
C THR A 270 8.18 -0.02 17.09
N MET A 271 7.60 0.50 16.01
CA MET A 271 6.14 0.64 15.89
C MET A 271 5.43 -0.72 15.84
N ILE A 272 6.00 -1.72 15.18
CA ILE A 272 5.46 -3.10 15.21
C ILE A 272 5.43 -3.63 16.65
N HIS A 273 6.53 -3.49 17.40
CA HIS A 273 6.59 -3.93 18.79
C HIS A 273 5.58 -3.20 19.68
N GLN A 274 5.44 -1.88 19.49
CA GLN A 274 4.43 -1.09 20.18
C GLN A 274 3.02 -1.59 19.86
N GLY A 275 2.68 -1.71 18.58
CA GLY A 275 1.36 -2.16 18.15
C GLY A 275 1.01 -3.57 18.64
N LEU A 276 1.98 -4.48 18.69
CA LEU A 276 1.79 -5.82 19.24
C LEU A 276 1.58 -5.81 20.76
N LYS A 277 2.25 -4.92 21.49
CA LYS A 277 2.12 -4.78 22.95
C LYS A 277 0.79 -4.12 23.34
N GLU A 278 0.32 -3.14 22.59
CA GLU A 278 -0.94 -2.43 22.84
C GLU A 278 -2.17 -3.25 22.46
N ARG A 279 -2.01 -4.18 21.51
CA ARG A 279 -3.11 -5.02 21.02
C ARG A 279 -3.53 -6.05 22.08
N ARG A 280 -4.85 -6.14 22.30
CA ARG A 280 -5.46 -7.11 23.23
C ARG A 280 -5.77 -8.45 22.57
N SER A 281 -6.15 -8.44 21.30
CA SER A 281 -6.50 -9.65 20.53
C SER A 281 -6.17 -9.47 19.05
N ILE A 282 -6.03 -10.58 18.32
CA ILE A 282 -5.91 -10.58 16.85
C ILE A 282 -7.20 -10.04 16.20
N PHE A 283 -8.35 -10.21 16.85
CA PHE A 283 -9.67 -9.89 16.26
C PHE A 283 -10.34 -8.63 16.84
N TRP A 284 -9.87 -8.15 18.02
CA TRP A 284 -10.54 -7.11 18.84
C TRP A 284 -9.56 -6.06 19.37
#